data_AF-A0A2N5DYL3-F1
#
_entry.id   AF-A0A2N5DYL3-F1
#
_cell.length_a   1.000
_cell.length_b   1.000
_cell.length_c   1.000
_cell.angle_alpha   90.00
_cell.angle_beta   90.00
_cell.angle_gamma   90.00
#
_symmetry.space_group_name_H-M   'P 1'
#
loop_
_entity.id
_entity.type
_entity.pdbx_description
1 polymer ?
#
loop_
_entity_poly.entity_id
_entity_poly.type
_entity_poly.pdbx_seq_one_letter_code
_entity_poly.pdbx_strand_id
1 'polypeptide(L)'
;MHNDNIKSHAEDFKRTQAIIGNEKAPTSNTPENISRDRLLRAQVGLLHLLTEVIPQISDEKQRHEMYLLVEGIHNLTRFEECDATKERQAQGAKA
;
A
#
# COMPACT_ATOMS: atom_id res chain seq x y z
N MET A 1 -14.32 -28.43 -13.83
CA MET A 1 -14.09 -27.85 -12.50
C MET A 1 -12.68 -27.26 -12.28
N HIS A 2 -11.72 -27.40 -13.21
CA HIS A 2 -10.38 -26.78 -13.08
C HIS A 2 -10.28 -25.34 -13.65
N ASN A 3 -11.25 -24.93 -14.47
CA ASN A 3 -11.20 -23.68 -15.24
C ASN A 3 -11.76 -22.47 -14.47
N ASP A 4 -12.64 -22.71 -13.50
CA ASP A 4 -13.31 -21.65 -12.73
C ASP A 4 -12.39 -21.07 -11.65
N ASN A 5 -11.52 -21.91 -11.07
CA ASN A 5 -10.56 -21.51 -10.05
C ASN A 5 -9.44 -20.61 -10.60
N ILE A 6 -8.99 -20.88 -11.85
CA ILE A 6 -7.98 -20.07 -12.54
C ILE A 6 -8.53 -18.69 -12.93
N LYS A 7 -9.80 -18.62 -13.35
CA LYS A 7 -10.47 -17.35 -13.65
C LYS A 7 -10.63 -16.46 -12.42
N SER A 8 -11.05 -17.03 -11.29
CA SER A 8 -11.14 -16.30 -10.01
C SER A 8 -9.80 -15.69 -9.61
N HIS A 9 -8.72 -16.47 -9.67
CA HIS A 9 -7.39 -15.98 -9.32
C HIS A 9 -6.90 -14.85 -10.24
N ALA A 10 -7.19 -14.94 -11.55
CA ALA A 10 -6.81 -13.89 -12.50
C ALA A 10 -7.60 -12.58 -12.25
N GLU A 11 -8.87 -12.68 -11.88
CA GLU A 11 -9.71 -11.54 -11.53
C GLU A 11 -9.28 -10.89 -10.21
N ASP A 12 -8.99 -11.69 -9.18
CA ASP A 12 -8.48 -11.21 -7.89
C ASP A 12 -7.12 -10.52 -8.03
N PHE A 13 -6.24 -11.07 -8.86
CA PHE A 13 -4.96 -10.44 -9.21
C PHE A 13 -5.18 -9.09 -9.90
N LYS A 14 -6.09 -9.02 -10.89
CA LYS A 14 -6.41 -7.75 -11.57
C LYS A 14 -6.96 -6.70 -10.61
N ARG A 15 -7.86 -7.09 -9.70
CA ARG A 15 -8.41 -6.20 -8.68
C ARG A 15 -7.32 -5.66 -7.76
N THR A 16 -6.40 -6.51 -7.33
CA THR A 16 -5.26 -6.10 -6.50
C THR A 16 -4.34 -5.15 -7.26
N GLN A 17 -3.99 -5.46 -8.51
CA GLN A 17 -3.12 -4.62 -9.33
C GLN A 17 -3.77 -3.28 -9.70
N ALA A 18 -5.09 -3.21 -9.79
CA ALA A 18 -5.79 -1.94 -9.99
C ALA A 18 -5.62 -0.96 -8.82
N ILE A 19 -5.32 -1.46 -7.61
CA ILE A 19 -5.15 -0.65 -6.40
C ILE A 19 -3.67 -0.36 -6.16
N ILE A 20 -2.82 -1.40 -6.14
CA ILE A 20 -1.42 -1.29 -5.71
C ILE A 20 -0.41 -1.67 -6.79
N GLY A 21 -0.86 -1.88 -8.02
CA GLY A 21 0.00 -2.25 -9.13
C GLY A 21 0.85 -1.10 -9.62
N ASN A 22 1.99 -1.45 -10.20
CA ASN A 22 2.80 -0.53 -10.98
C ASN A 22 3.43 -1.29 -12.14
N GLU A 23 3.08 -0.90 -13.35
CA GLU A 23 3.54 -1.55 -14.59
C GLU A 23 4.98 -1.11 -14.96
N LYS A 24 5.49 -0.03 -14.37
CA LYS A 24 6.80 0.54 -14.72
C LYS A 24 7.64 0.82 -13.49
N ALA A 25 8.92 0.46 -13.53
CA ALA A 25 9.85 0.85 -12.47
C ALA A 25 9.92 2.39 -12.34
N PRO A 26 10.13 2.93 -11.13
CA PRO A 26 10.28 4.36 -10.92
C PRO A 26 11.40 4.98 -11.77
N THR A 27 11.19 6.21 -12.25
CA THR A 27 12.23 6.97 -12.96
C THR A 27 13.40 7.26 -12.02
N SER A 28 14.61 6.94 -12.47
CA SER A 28 15.79 6.63 -11.65
C SER A 28 15.60 5.36 -10.82
N ASN A 29 15.99 4.23 -11.42
CA ASN A 29 15.81 2.88 -10.89
C ASN A 29 16.89 2.52 -9.84
N THR A 30 16.98 3.29 -8.76
CA THR A 30 17.86 2.96 -7.63
C THR A 30 17.12 2.08 -6.62
N PRO A 31 17.83 1.27 -5.80
CA PRO A 31 17.21 0.47 -4.74
C PRO A 31 16.30 1.28 -3.81
N GLU A 32 16.70 2.50 -3.48
CA GLU A 32 15.96 3.42 -2.60
C GLU A 32 14.65 3.87 -3.25
N ASN A 33 14.69 4.22 -4.55
CA ASN A 33 13.51 4.62 -5.30
C ASN A 33 12.52 3.47 -5.49
N ILE A 34 13.02 2.25 -5.72
CA ILE A 34 12.18 1.04 -5.79
C ILE A 34 11.53 0.77 -4.43
N SER A 35 12.29 0.87 -3.34
CA SER A 35 11.77 0.68 -1.99
C SER A 35 10.67 1.69 -1.66
N ARG A 36 10.91 2.97 -1.97
CA ARG A 36 9.94 4.05 -1.81
C ARG A 36 8.67 3.84 -2.63
N ASP A 37 8.78 3.43 -3.88
CA ASP A 37 7.61 3.10 -4.71
C ASP A 37 6.76 1.97 -4.10
N ARG A 38 7.41 0.91 -3.61
CA ARG A 38 6.71 -0.19 -2.92
C ARG A 38 6.00 0.29 -1.67
N LEU A 39 6.63 1.15 -0.87
CA LEU A 39 6.04 1.73 0.34
C LEU A 39 4.81 2.58 0.00
N LEU A 40 4.91 3.46 -1.00
CA LEU A 40 3.79 4.31 -1.43
C LEU A 40 2.59 3.47 -1.92
N ARG A 41 2.84 2.39 -2.65
CA ARG A 41 1.77 1.48 -3.10
C ARG A 41 1.16 0.70 -1.94
N ALA A 42 1.95 0.27 -0.96
CA ALA A 42 1.43 -0.32 0.26
C ALA A 42 0.53 0.68 1.03
N GLN A 43 0.93 1.95 1.11
CA GLN A 43 0.13 3.01 1.73
C GLN A 43 -1.21 3.22 1.00
N VAL A 44 -1.22 3.23 -0.34
CA VAL A 44 -2.48 3.26 -1.13
C VAL A 44 -3.37 2.06 -0.81
N GLY A 45 -2.79 0.86 -0.72
CA GLY A 45 -3.54 -0.35 -0.34
C GLY A 45 -4.15 -0.27 1.05
N LEU A 46 -3.39 0.23 2.04
CA LEU A 46 -3.86 0.41 3.41
C LEU A 46 -4.97 1.47 3.47
N LEU A 47 -4.84 2.57 2.74
CA LEU A 47 -5.89 3.58 2.64
C LEU A 47 -7.17 3.01 2.02
N HIS A 48 -7.04 2.21 0.95
CA HIS A 48 -8.17 1.51 0.35
C HIS A 48 -8.85 0.56 1.35
N LEU A 49 -8.09 -0.17 2.17
CA LEU A 49 -8.67 -1.00 3.23
C LEU A 49 -9.49 -0.16 4.22
N LEU A 50 -8.95 0.97 4.68
CA LEU A 50 -9.62 1.86 5.64
C LEU A 50 -10.92 2.47 5.10
N THR A 51 -10.93 2.82 3.82
CA THR A 51 -12.01 3.63 3.22
C THR A 51 -13.05 2.80 2.48
N GLU A 52 -12.65 1.68 1.87
CA GLU A 52 -13.53 0.90 1.00
C GLU A 52 -13.85 -0.47 1.58
N VAL A 53 -12.88 -1.18 2.18
CA VAL A 53 -13.07 -2.59 2.57
C VAL A 53 -13.60 -2.74 4.00
N ILE A 54 -12.92 -2.15 4.98
CA ILE A 54 -13.28 -2.28 6.41
C ILE A 54 -14.71 -1.80 6.71
N PRO A 55 -15.20 -0.69 6.12
CA PRO A 55 -16.58 -0.25 6.34
C PRO A 55 -17.65 -1.28 5.95
N GLN A 56 -17.34 -2.21 5.04
CA GLN A 56 -18.26 -3.26 4.59
C GLN A 56 -18.31 -4.46 5.54
N ILE A 57 -17.47 -4.52 6.58
CA ILE A 57 -17.48 -5.60 7.56
C ILE A 57 -18.70 -5.45 8.47
N SER A 58 -19.59 -6.44 8.42
CA SER A 58 -20.85 -6.43 9.19
C SER A 58 -20.64 -6.56 10.70
N ASP A 59 -19.70 -7.41 11.12
CA ASP A 59 -19.36 -7.58 12.53
C ASP A 59 -18.65 -6.33 13.05
N GLU A 60 -19.29 -5.61 13.98
CA GLU A 60 -18.80 -4.33 14.46
C GLU A 60 -17.50 -4.45 15.25
N LYS A 61 -17.34 -5.53 16.03
CA LYS A 61 -16.15 -5.75 16.84
C LYS A 61 -14.97 -6.07 15.94
N GLN A 62 -15.17 -6.95 14.95
CA GLN A 62 -14.17 -7.26 13.95
C GLN A 62 -13.81 -6.04 13.10
N ARG A 63 -14.80 -5.26 12.66
CA ARG A 63 -14.61 -4.02 11.91
C ARG A 63 -13.74 -3.03 12.69
N HIS A 64 -14.06 -2.82 13.97
CA HIS A 64 -13.31 -1.89 14.81
C HIS A 64 -11.86 -2.34 15.03
N GLU A 65 -11.64 -3.62 15.32
CA GLU A 65 -10.29 -4.17 15.50
C GLU A 65 -9.45 -4.03 14.23
N MET A 66 -10.04 -4.36 13.06
CA MET A 66 -9.37 -4.19 11.76
C MET A 66 -9.05 -2.73 11.47
N TYR A 67 -9.99 -1.82 11.78
CA TYR A 67 -9.77 -0.38 11.60
C TYR A 67 -8.53 0.09 12.39
N LEU A 68 -8.48 -0.19 13.70
CA LEU A 68 -7.39 0.24 14.56
C LEU A 68 -6.03 -0.30 14.11
N LEU A 69 -5.98 -1.58 13.74
CA LEU A 69 -4.74 -2.22 13.29
C LEU A 69 -4.26 -1.60 11.97
N VAL A 70 -5.14 -1.49 10.97
CA VAL A 70 -4.77 -0.96 9.65
C VAL A 70 -4.43 0.53 9.71
N GLU A 71 -5.14 1.31 10.53
CA GLU A 71 -4.84 2.73 10.76
C GLU A 71 -3.45 2.89 11.39
N GLY A 72 -3.12 2.06 12.38
CA GLY A 72 -1.79 2.03 13.00
C GLY A 72 -0.69 1.76 11.98
N ILE A 73 -0.85 0.72 11.14
CA ILE A 73 0.13 0.37 10.10
C ILE A 73 0.23 1.49 9.05
N HIS A 74 -0.89 2.04 8.59
CA HIS A 74 -0.91 3.16 7.65
C HIS A 74 -0.13 4.36 8.21
N ASN A 75 -0.32 4.70 9.49
CA ASN A 75 0.44 5.78 10.12
C ASN A 75 1.94 5.49 10.20
N LEU A 76 2.35 4.25 10.47
CA LEU A 76 3.76 3.86 10.41
C LEU A 76 4.36 4.11 9.02
N THR A 77 3.66 3.72 7.95
CA THR A 77 4.15 3.97 6.58
C THR A 77 4.31 5.46 6.27
N ARG A 78 3.43 6.31 6.82
CA ARG A 78 3.53 7.77 6.67
C ARG A 78 4.72 8.36 7.43
N PHE A 79 5.08 7.80 8.58
CA PHE A 79 6.25 8.26 9.33
C PHE A 79 7.54 7.93 8.58
N GLU A 80 7.66 6.72 8.04
CA GLU A 80 8.79 6.31 7.18
C GLU A 80 8.94 7.23 5.96
N GLU A 81 7.83 7.57 5.29
CA GLU A 81 7.85 8.53 4.18
C GLU A 81 8.32 9.94 4.61
N CYS A 82 7.83 10.41 5.75
CA CYS A 82 8.22 11.70 6.32
C CYS A 82 9.73 11.74 6.61
N ASP A 83 10.25 10.70 7.27
CA ASP A 83 11.66 10.65 7.67
C ASP A 83 12.58 10.52 6.46
N ALA A 84 12.24 9.68 5.47
CA ALA A 84 12.96 9.61 4.20
C ALA A 84 12.93 10.94 3.42
N THR A 85 11.90 11.77 3.60
CA THR A 85 11.83 13.10 3.00
C THR A 85 12.74 14.09 3.72
N LYS A 86 12.77 14.08 5.06
CA LYS A 86 13.68 14.91 5.86
C LYS A 86 15.13 14.57 5.58
N GLU A 87 15.47 13.29 5.48
CA GLU A 87 16.84 12.83 5.17
C GLU A 87 17.32 13.35 3.81
N ARG A 88 16.47 13.25 2.77
CA ARG A 88 16.79 13.78 1.44
C ARG A 88 17.00 15.30 1.45
N GLN A 89 16.17 16.04 2.19
CA GLN A 89 16.34 17.48 2.36
C GLN A 89 17.67 17.81 3.07
N ALA A 90 18.02 17.06 4.11
CA ALA A 90 19.28 17.25 4.84
C ALA A 90 20.51 16.90 3.99
N GLN A 91 20.42 15.93 3.08
CA GLN A 91 21.49 15.57 2.16
C GLN A 91 21.63 16.59 1.01
N GLY A 92 20.52 17.07 0.45
CA GLY A 92 20.52 18.11 -0.58
C GLY A 92 21.00 19.48 -0.08
N ALA A 93 20.86 19.77 1.21
CA ALA A 93 21.39 21.00 1.83
C ALA A 93 22.91 20.94 2.10
N LYS A 94 23.54 19.76 1.97
CA LYS A 94 24.98 19.54 2.19
C LYS A 94 25.79 19.42 0.90
N ALA A 95 25.13 19.43 -0.26
CA ALA A 95 25.73 19.37 -1.60
C ALA A 95 25.79 20.77 -2.22
#